data_AF-A0A6G2Q1J6-F1
#
_entry.id   AF-A0A6G2Q1J6-F1
#
_cell.length_a   1.000
_cell.length_b   1.000
_cell.length_c   1.000
_cell.angle_alpha   90.00
_cell.angle_beta   90.00
_cell.angle_gamma   90.00
#
_symmetry.space_group_name_H-M   'P 1'
#
loop_
_entity.id
_entity.type
_entity.pdbx_description
1 polymer ?
#
loop_
_entity_poly.entity_id
_entity_poly.type
_entity_poly.pdbx_seq_one_letter_code
_entity_poly.pdbx_strand_id
1 'polypeptide(L)'
;MIPLSFAQQRLWFLDQMEGPSATYHIPLAVRMRGALDRAALRGALADVVARHEVLRTLFPAQEGTPHQSILAEEDVDLPLPVIPVTEDALADTLGELAAKTFDLAHDLPLRATLLELAPEDHVLLLVVHHIASDGWSNAPLMRDLGIAYGARIEGGAPGWEPLPVQYADYTLWQQEVLGDADDPGSVLSSQLGFWKDALAGLPDEVSLPADRPRPVVASYRGATHTVSCPAETHRALTAL
;
A
#
# COMPACT_ATOMS: atom_id res chain seq x y z
N MET A 1 11.98 -6.23 19.27
CA MET A 1 11.49 -6.36 17.88
C MET A 1 10.08 -5.84 17.83
N ILE A 2 9.72 -5.10 16.78
CA ILE A 2 8.34 -4.60 16.61
C ILE A 2 7.59 -5.68 15.83
N PRO A 3 6.52 -6.26 16.37
CA PRO A 3 5.79 -7.31 15.68
C PRO A 3 5.02 -6.74 14.47
N LEU A 4 4.49 -7.62 13.62
CA LEU A 4 3.55 -7.21 12.57
C LEU A 4 2.15 -6.99 13.15
N SER A 5 1.42 -6.02 12.60
CA SER A 5 -0.03 -5.91 12.85
C SER A 5 -0.75 -7.11 12.25
N PHE A 6 -1.96 -7.45 12.71
CA PHE A 6 -2.70 -8.60 12.17
C PHE A 6 -2.97 -8.48 10.66
N ALA A 7 -3.15 -7.26 10.15
CA ALA A 7 -3.27 -7.01 8.71
C ALA A 7 -1.96 -7.29 7.96
N GLN A 8 -0.82 -6.83 8.51
CA GLN A 8 0.50 -7.11 7.94
C GLN A 8 0.83 -8.60 8.00
N GLN A 9 0.51 -9.30 9.10
CA GLN A 9 0.72 -10.74 9.24
C GLN A 9 0.02 -11.53 8.13
N ARG A 10 -1.23 -11.20 7.82
CA ARG A 10 -1.97 -11.83 6.71
C ARG A 10 -1.24 -11.61 5.37
N LEU A 11 -0.85 -10.38 5.07
CA LEU A 11 -0.21 -10.05 3.79
C LEU A 11 1.17 -10.70 3.65
N TRP A 12 1.95 -10.69 4.73
CA TRP A 12 3.24 -11.36 4.78
C TRP A 12 3.08 -12.88 4.61
N PHE A 13 2.11 -13.50 5.29
CA PHE A 13 1.83 -14.92 5.13
C PHE A 13 1.48 -15.29 3.69
N LEU A 14 0.63 -14.50 3.03
CA LEU A 14 0.27 -14.72 1.63
C LEU A 14 1.48 -14.58 0.70
N ASP A 15 2.32 -13.56 0.92
CA ASP A 15 3.57 -13.37 0.17
C ASP A 15 4.52 -14.58 0.31
N GLN A 16 4.68 -15.13 1.50
CA GLN A 16 5.52 -16.31 1.73
C GLN A 16 4.93 -17.60 1.15
N MET A 17 3.60 -17.74 1.19
CA MET A 17 2.90 -18.93 0.71
C MET A 17 2.85 -18.98 -0.83
N GLU A 18 2.61 -17.84 -1.48
CA GLU A 18 2.40 -17.73 -2.93
C GLU A 18 3.68 -17.39 -3.68
N GLY A 19 4.66 -16.82 -2.97
CA GLY A 19 5.83 -16.18 -3.54
C GLY A 19 5.56 -14.75 -4.00
N PRO A 20 6.61 -14.00 -4.41
CA PRO A 20 6.49 -12.61 -4.81
C PRO A 20 5.48 -12.45 -5.97
N SER A 21 4.46 -11.61 -5.78
CA SER A 21 3.44 -11.33 -6.80
C SER A 21 2.94 -9.89 -6.72
N ALA A 22 2.28 -9.43 -7.79
CA ALA A 22 1.71 -8.08 -7.84
C ALA A 22 0.28 -7.96 -7.29
N THR A 23 -0.26 -9.04 -6.74
CA THR A 23 -1.66 -9.11 -6.25
C THR A 23 -2.00 -8.02 -5.24
N TYR A 24 -1.03 -7.64 -4.41
CA TYR A 24 -1.19 -6.65 -3.34
C TYR A 24 -0.39 -5.36 -3.59
N HIS A 25 -0.18 -5.00 -4.85
CA HIS A 25 0.37 -3.69 -5.17
C HIS A 25 -0.73 -2.62 -5.31
N ILE A 26 -0.41 -1.42 -4.87
CA ILE A 26 -1.23 -0.21 -5.01
C ILE A 26 -0.48 0.75 -5.93
N PRO A 27 -0.68 0.67 -7.26
CA PRO A 27 -0.10 1.62 -8.20
C PRO A 27 -0.88 2.94 -8.21
N LEU A 28 -0.17 4.05 -8.05
CA LEU A 28 -0.66 5.41 -8.11
C LEU A 28 0.09 6.15 -9.22
N ALA A 29 -0.60 6.49 -10.31
CA ALA A 29 -0.04 7.22 -11.43
C ALA A 29 -0.59 8.65 -11.47
N VAL A 30 0.30 9.64 -11.47
CA VAL A 30 -0.06 11.07 -11.54
C VAL A 30 0.62 11.69 -12.77
N ARG A 31 -0.19 12.17 -13.72
CA ARG A 31 0.31 12.93 -14.86
C ARG A 31 0.48 14.39 -14.48
N MET A 32 1.68 14.92 -14.72
CA MET A 32 2.09 16.28 -14.40
C MET A 32 2.46 16.99 -15.70
N ARG A 33 1.84 18.15 -15.95
CA ARG A 33 2.12 18.99 -17.12
C ARG A 33 2.72 20.32 -16.70
N GLY A 34 3.76 20.74 -17.40
CA GLY A 34 4.58 21.91 -17.10
C GLY A 34 6.01 21.55 -16.69
N ALA A 35 6.79 22.58 -16.34
CA ALA A 35 8.15 22.41 -15.86
C ALA A 35 8.16 21.61 -14.55
N LEU A 36 9.02 20.59 -14.48
CA LEU A 36 9.19 19.72 -13.32
C LEU A 36 10.62 19.81 -12.80
N ASP A 37 10.79 20.31 -11.58
CA ASP A 37 12.06 20.18 -10.85
C ASP A 37 12.21 18.75 -10.32
N ARG A 38 13.08 17.96 -10.96
CA ARG A 38 13.32 16.55 -10.61
C ARG A 38 14.09 16.38 -9.30
N ALA A 39 14.94 17.35 -8.93
CA ALA A 39 15.69 17.30 -7.69
C ALA A 39 14.77 17.59 -6.51
N ALA A 40 13.89 18.59 -6.64
CA ALA A 40 12.86 18.88 -5.65
C ALA A 40 11.90 17.69 -5.48
N LEU A 41 11.52 17.00 -6.56
CA LEU A 41 10.66 15.82 -6.48
C LEU A 41 11.34 14.67 -5.74
N ARG A 42 12.62 14.42 -6.00
CA ARG A 42 13.41 13.42 -5.26
C ARG A 42 13.51 13.77 -3.77
N GLY A 43 13.78 15.03 -3.44
CA GLY A 43 13.79 15.51 -2.06
C GLY A 43 12.44 15.33 -1.37
N ALA A 44 11.35 15.64 -2.07
CA ALA A 44 9.99 15.51 -1.55
C ALA A 44 9.60 14.05 -1.27
N LEU A 45 10.00 13.12 -2.13
CA LEU A 45 9.83 11.69 -1.89
C LEU A 45 10.62 11.23 -0.65
N ALA A 46 11.86 11.68 -0.49
CA ALA A 46 12.67 11.38 0.69
C ALA A 46 12.01 11.92 1.97
N ASP A 47 11.48 13.15 1.94
CA ASP A 47 10.78 13.74 3.08
C ASP A 47 9.53 12.95 3.49
N VAL A 48 8.75 12.49 2.50
CA VAL A 48 7.56 11.67 2.75
C VAL A 48 7.93 10.32 3.36
N VAL A 49 9.00 9.67 2.87
CA VAL A 49 9.48 8.40 3.43
C VAL A 49 10.07 8.59 4.83
N ALA A 50 10.74 9.71 5.09
CA ALA A 50 11.22 10.05 6.43
C ALA A 50 10.05 10.22 7.41
N ARG A 51 9.01 10.96 7.00
CA ARG A 51 7.81 11.24 7.79
C ARG A 51 7.01 10.00 8.17
N HIS A 52 6.84 9.06 7.24
CA HIS A 52 6.01 7.88 7.39
C HIS A 52 6.88 6.63 7.52
N GLU A 53 7.16 6.20 8.76
CA GLU A 53 8.09 5.09 9.04
C GLU A 53 7.75 3.80 8.28
N VAL A 54 6.46 3.54 8.06
CA VAL A 54 5.98 2.36 7.35
C VAL A 54 6.49 2.28 5.89
N LEU A 55 6.80 3.42 5.26
CA LEU A 55 7.36 3.48 3.90
C LEU A 55 8.86 3.12 3.85
N ARG A 56 9.54 3.14 5.01
CA ARG A 56 10.93 2.71 5.20
C ARG A 56 11.06 1.48 6.11
N THR A 57 10.01 0.67 6.17
CA THR A 57 9.98 -0.54 7.00
C THR A 57 10.16 -1.78 6.14
N LEU A 58 11.13 -2.62 6.51
CA LEU A 58 11.29 -3.98 5.98
C LEU A 58 10.56 -5.00 6.86
N PHE A 59 10.28 -6.17 6.31
CA PHE A 59 9.53 -7.26 6.96
C PHE A 59 10.28 -8.60 6.94
N PRO A 60 11.52 -8.66 7.49
CA PRO A 60 12.27 -9.91 7.57
C PRO A 60 11.65 -10.88 8.59
N ALA A 61 11.97 -12.16 8.43
CA ALA A 61 11.70 -13.17 9.44
C ALA A 61 12.98 -13.53 10.22
N GLN A 62 12.88 -13.55 11.54
CA GLN A 62 13.90 -14.10 12.43
C GLN A 62 13.36 -15.38 13.05
N GLU A 63 14.05 -16.51 12.83
CA GLU A 63 13.63 -17.82 13.34
C GLU A 63 12.17 -18.18 12.95
N GLY A 64 11.75 -17.78 11.75
CA GLY A 64 10.39 -18.02 11.24
C GLY A 64 9.34 -17.02 11.73
N THR A 65 9.70 -16.05 12.58
CA THR A 65 8.78 -15.01 13.08
C THR A 65 9.03 -13.69 12.37
N PRO A 66 8.03 -13.14 11.64
CA PRO A 66 8.17 -11.85 10.97
C PRO A 66 8.11 -10.68 11.95
N HIS A 67 8.83 -9.61 11.65
CA HIS A 67 8.82 -8.37 12.42
C HIS A 67 9.01 -7.15 11.52
N GLN A 68 8.63 -5.98 12.02
CA GLN A 68 8.91 -4.69 11.39
C GLN A 68 10.34 -4.27 11.72
N SER A 69 11.14 -4.03 10.68
CA SER A 69 12.49 -3.47 10.76
C SER A 69 12.49 -2.09 10.09
N ILE A 70 12.35 -1.05 10.90
CA ILE A 70 12.28 0.34 10.45
C ILE A 70 13.70 0.84 10.21
N LEU A 71 14.04 1.17 8.96
CA LEU A 71 15.36 1.69 8.61
C LEU A 71 15.54 3.12 9.10
N ALA A 72 16.74 3.51 9.53
CA ALA A 72 17.05 4.90 9.85
C ALA A 72 16.96 5.75 8.57
N GLU A 73 16.63 7.04 8.69
CA GLU A 73 16.39 7.91 7.52
C GLU A 73 17.64 8.01 6.62
N GLU A 74 18.83 8.01 7.22
CA GLU A 74 20.12 8.04 6.52
C GLU A 74 20.45 6.74 5.75
N ASP A 75 19.82 5.62 6.11
CA ASP A 75 20.02 4.31 5.49
C ASP A 75 19.03 4.03 4.35
N VAL A 76 18.08 4.94 4.11
CA VAL A 76 17.06 4.81 3.08
C VAL A 76 17.57 5.36 1.74
N ASP A 77 17.69 4.48 0.74
CA ASP A 77 17.85 4.88 -0.66
C ASP A 77 16.56 4.59 -1.44
N LEU A 78 15.79 5.64 -1.75
CA LEU A 78 14.66 5.56 -2.66
C LEU A 78 15.02 6.18 -4.03
N PRO A 79 15.38 5.36 -5.03
CA PRO A 79 15.72 5.86 -6.35
C PRO A 79 14.46 6.39 -7.07
N LEU A 80 14.64 7.49 -7.81
CA LEU A 80 13.67 7.98 -8.80
C LEU A 80 14.29 7.86 -10.21
N PRO A 81 14.25 6.67 -10.83
CA PRO A 81 14.65 6.50 -12.23
C PRO A 81 13.73 7.31 -13.15
N VAL A 82 14.32 7.85 -14.21
CA VAL A 82 13.59 8.55 -15.27
C VAL A 82 13.62 7.69 -16.53
N ILE A 83 12.44 7.36 -17.05
CA ILE A 83 12.28 6.49 -18.21
C ILE A 83 11.55 7.27 -19.30
N PRO A 84 12.19 7.58 -20.45
CA PRO A 84 11.51 8.13 -21.60
C PRO A 84 10.47 7.13 -22.13
N VAL A 85 9.25 7.59 -22.41
CA VAL A 85 8.17 6.75 -22.92
C VAL A 85 7.31 7.54 -23.93
N THR A 86 6.78 6.87 -24.95
CA THR A 86 5.78 7.47 -25.84
C THR A 86 4.38 7.35 -25.25
N GLU A 87 3.44 8.19 -25.69
CA GLU A 87 2.04 8.09 -25.25
C GLU A 87 1.46 6.69 -25.53
N ASP A 88 1.75 6.10 -26.70
CA ASP A 88 1.25 4.79 -27.09
C ASP A 88 1.80 3.64 -26.21
N ALA A 89 3.02 3.78 -25.67
CA ALA A 89 3.66 2.78 -24.82
C ALA A 89 3.39 3.01 -23.32
N LEU A 90 2.71 4.12 -22.95
CA LEU A 90 2.55 4.54 -21.56
C LEU A 90 1.79 3.49 -20.73
N ALA A 91 0.67 2.99 -21.24
CA ALA A 91 -0.18 2.05 -20.52
C ALA A 91 0.54 0.72 -20.23
N ASP A 92 1.22 0.17 -21.25
CA ASP A 92 1.98 -1.07 -21.12
C ASP A 92 3.16 -0.89 -20.14
N THR A 93 3.89 0.22 -20.26
CA THR A 93 5.01 0.54 -19.36
C THR A 93 4.56 0.69 -17.90
N LEU A 94 3.42 1.36 -17.66
CA LEU A 94 2.82 1.47 -16.32
C LEU A 94 2.44 0.09 -15.76
N GLY A 95 1.84 -0.77 -16.59
CA GLY A 95 1.48 -2.13 -16.22
C GLY A 95 2.69 -2.98 -15.84
N GLU A 96 3.76 -2.94 -16.65
CA GLU A 96 5.00 -3.65 -16.37
C GLU A 96 5.67 -3.18 -15.08
N LEU A 97 5.76 -1.86 -14.86
CA LEU A 97 6.35 -1.29 -13.65
C LEU A 97 5.51 -1.61 -12.40
N ALA A 98 4.18 -1.56 -12.50
CA ALA A 98 3.27 -1.94 -11.43
C ALA A 98 3.33 -3.43 -11.09
N ALA A 99 3.67 -4.29 -12.07
CA ALA A 99 3.74 -5.74 -11.89
C ALA A 99 5.08 -6.23 -11.31
N LYS A 100 6.14 -5.42 -11.33
CA LYS A 100 7.43 -5.77 -10.69
C LYS A 100 7.19 -6.05 -9.21
N THR A 101 7.66 -7.18 -8.70
CA THR A 101 7.43 -7.68 -7.34
C THR A 101 8.34 -7.01 -6.30
N PHE A 102 7.94 -7.03 -5.03
CA PHE A 102 8.80 -6.67 -3.90
C PHE A 102 9.32 -7.92 -3.21
N ASP A 103 10.57 -7.90 -2.75
CA ASP A 103 11.04 -8.77 -1.68
C ASP A 103 10.86 -8.05 -0.34
N LEU A 104 9.80 -8.37 0.39
CA LEU A 104 9.45 -7.66 1.63
C LEU A 104 10.53 -7.72 2.72
N ALA A 105 11.49 -8.65 2.64
CA ALA A 105 12.59 -8.74 3.60
C ALA A 105 13.72 -7.72 3.31
N HIS A 106 13.84 -7.25 2.07
CA HIS A 106 15.00 -6.47 1.60
C HIS A 106 14.63 -5.18 0.86
N ASP A 107 13.42 -5.09 0.30
CA ASP A 107 12.94 -3.93 -0.45
C ASP A 107 12.07 -3.03 0.42
N LEU A 108 12.20 -1.73 0.23
CA LEU A 108 11.20 -0.77 0.72
C LEU A 108 9.82 -1.12 0.13
N PRO A 109 8.73 -1.00 0.89
CA PRO A 109 7.37 -1.27 0.40
C PRO A 109 6.84 -0.15 -0.50
N LEU A 110 7.74 0.61 -1.13
CA LEU A 110 7.49 1.73 -2.03
C LEU A 110 8.54 1.73 -3.15
N ARG A 111 8.08 1.88 -4.39
CA ARG A 111 8.92 2.20 -5.56
C ARG A 111 8.38 3.44 -6.26
N ALA A 112 9.28 4.32 -6.67
CA ALA A 112 8.95 5.50 -7.46
C ALA A 112 9.59 5.40 -8.85
N THR A 113 8.90 5.86 -9.89
CA THR A 113 9.45 5.98 -11.25
C THR A 113 8.86 7.20 -11.93
N LEU A 114 9.70 7.99 -12.59
CA LEU A 114 9.26 9.11 -13.40
C LEU A 114 9.29 8.72 -14.88
N LEU A 115 8.14 8.70 -15.52
CA LEU A 115 8.00 8.49 -16.95
C LEU A 115 8.01 9.86 -17.65
N GLU A 116 8.90 10.04 -18.63
CA GLU A 116 9.05 11.30 -19.36
C GLU A 116 8.48 11.14 -20.78
N LEU A 117 7.37 11.83 -21.07
CA LEU A 117 6.73 11.82 -22.38
C LEU A 117 7.23 12.97 -23.26
N ALA A 118 7.45 14.12 -22.65
CA ALA A 118 7.99 15.32 -23.26
C ALA A 118 8.67 16.19 -22.17
N PRO A 119 9.42 17.26 -22.53
CA PRO A 119 10.10 18.11 -21.54
C PRO A 119 9.19 18.72 -20.47
N GLU A 120 7.89 18.87 -20.76
CA GLU A 120 6.87 19.39 -19.85
C GLU A 120 5.68 18.43 -19.67
N ASP A 121 5.84 17.13 -19.95
CA ASP A 121 4.81 16.13 -19.75
C ASP A 121 5.42 14.86 -19.15
N HIS A 122 5.05 14.60 -17.90
CA HIS A 122 5.61 13.52 -17.11
C HIS A 122 4.51 12.73 -16.41
N VAL A 123 4.76 11.46 -16.12
CA VAL A 123 3.92 10.64 -15.24
C VAL A 123 4.77 10.12 -14.09
N LEU A 124 4.43 10.51 -12.86
CA LEU A 124 4.99 9.88 -11.67
C LEU A 124 4.18 8.62 -11.36
N LEU A 125 4.85 7.47 -11.33
CA LEU A 125 4.29 6.23 -10.83
C LEU A 125 4.88 5.95 -9.45
N LEU A 126 4.02 5.87 -8.44
CA LEU A 126 4.35 5.26 -7.15
C LEU A 126 3.69 3.90 -7.07
N VAL A 127 4.43 2.87 -6.72
CA VAL A 127 3.88 1.53 -6.44
C VAL A 127 4.16 1.25 -4.97
N VAL A 128 3.09 1.09 -4.19
CA VAL A 128 3.19 0.77 -2.76
C VAL A 128 2.71 -0.65 -2.53
N HIS A 129 3.41 -1.44 -1.72
CA HIS A 129 2.88 -2.73 -1.29
C HIS A 129 1.78 -2.51 -0.23
N HIS A 130 0.67 -3.25 -0.31
CA HIS A 130 -0.50 -3.09 0.58
C HIS A 130 -0.15 -3.35 2.06
N ILE A 131 1.01 -3.97 2.35
CA ILE A 131 1.53 -4.13 3.71
C ILE A 131 1.84 -2.79 4.41
N ALA A 132 2.06 -1.72 3.63
CA ALA A 132 2.43 -0.40 4.11
C ALA A 132 1.38 0.68 3.82
N SER A 133 0.32 0.38 3.06
CA SER A 133 -0.70 1.36 2.68
C SER A 133 -2.04 0.71 2.41
N ASP A 134 -3.10 1.49 2.53
CA ASP A 134 -4.47 1.13 2.17
C ASP A 134 -5.13 2.25 1.35
N GLY A 135 -6.44 2.12 1.09
CA GLY A 135 -7.19 3.13 0.34
C GLY A 135 -7.27 4.50 1.03
N TRP A 136 -7.24 4.55 2.36
CA TRP A 136 -7.27 5.80 3.12
C TRP A 136 -5.92 6.51 3.05
N SER A 137 -4.82 5.76 3.09
CA SER A 137 -3.45 6.27 3.04
C SER A 137 -3.06 6.96 1.74
N ASN A 138 -3.79 6.72 0.64
CA ASN A 138 -3.53 7.37 -0.65
C ASN A 138 -3.64 8.90 -0.60
N ALA A 139 -4.68 9.42 0.06
CA ALA A 139 -4.91 10.87 0.17
C ALA A 139 -3.81 11.60 0.97
N PRO A 140 -3.44 11.18 2.20
CA PRO A 140 -2.34 11.81 2.93
C PRO A 140 -0.99 11.63 2.23
N LEU A 141 -0.73 10.50 1.58
CA LEU A 141 0.50 10.30 0.79
C LEU A 141 0.63 11.36 -0.32
N MET A 142 -0.41 11.56 -1.13
CA MET A 142 -0.39 12.56 -2.20
C MET A 142 -0.33 13.99 -1.66
N ARG A 143 -1.05 14.28 -0.57
CA ARG A 143 -1.01 15.59 0.08
C ARG A 143 0.39 15.92 0.58
N ASP A 144 1.00 15.00 1.33
CA ASP A 144 2.31 15.22 1.95
C ASP A 144 3.40 15.34 0.87
N LEU A 145 3.31 14.58 -0.23
CA LEU A 145 4.18 14.73 -1.39
C LEU A 145 4.05 16.12 -2.03
N GLY A 146 2.83 16.63 -2.21
CA GLY A 146 2.60 17.97 -2.75
C GLY A 146 3.18 19.08 -1.86
N ILE A 147 3.00 18.97 -0.54
CA ILE A 147 3.56 19.92 0.44
C ILE A 147 5.09 19.90 0.39
N ALA A 148 5.68 18.70 0.46
CA ALA A 148 7.14 18.56 0.43
C ALA A 148 7.73 19.05 -0.90
N TYR A 149 7.06 18.78 -2.02
CA TYR A 149 7.48 19.28 -3.33
C TYR A 149 7.49 20.81 -3.40
N GLY A 150 6.43 21.46 -2.92
CA GLY A 150 6.36 22.92 -2.85
C GLY A 150 7.50 23.51 -2.01
N ALA A 151 7.75 22.96 -0.82
CA ALA A 151 8.83 23.44 0.05
C ALA A 151 10.23 23.25 -0.58
N ARG A 152 10.43 22.13 -1.28
CA ARG A 152 11.71 21.81 -1.94
C ARG A 152 11.99 22.70 -3.16
N ILE A 153 10.96 23.11 -3.91
CA ILE A 153 11.09 24.10 -4.98
C ILE A 153 11.63 25.44 -4.43
N GLU A 154 11.19 25.83 -3.24
CA GLU A 154 11.65 27.04 -2.56
C GLU A 154 13.04 26.89 -1.91
N GLY A 155 13.67 25.72 -2.05
CA GLY A 155 14.98 25.41 -1.45
C GLY A 155 14.91 25.08 0.05
N GLY A 156 13.71 24.90 0.61
CA GLY A 156 13.47 24.59 2.01
C GLY A 156 13.26 23.09 2.29
N ALA A 157 12.84 22.81 3.52
CA ALA A 157 12.31 21.51 3.95
C ALA A 157 10.85 21.69 4.36
N PRO A 158 10.00 20.64 4.27
CA PRO A 158 8.60 20.74 4.67
C PRO A 158 8.46 21.08 6.16
N GLY A 159 7.71 22.14 6.47
CA GLY A 159 7.49 22.64 7.83
C GLY A 159 6.34 21.94 8.57
N TRP A 160 6.24 20.62 8.47
CA TRP A 160 5.20 19.86 9.18
C TRP A 160 5.55 19.58 10.63
N GLU A 161 4.53 19.40 11.47
CA GLU A 161 4.73 18.83 12.81
C GLU A 161 4.97 17.31 12.70
N PRO A 162 5.80 16.74 13.58
CA PRO A 162 5.95 15.29 13.71
C PRO A 162 4.61 14.60 13.93
N LEU A 163 4.43 13.40 13.37
CA LEU A 163 3.24 12.62 13.62
C LEU A 163 3.22 12.19 15.10
N PRO A 164 2.10 12.34 15.83
CA PRO A 164 2.04 12.00 17.25
C PRO A 164 2.14 10.50 17.50
N VAL A 165 1.87 9.69 16.47
CA VAL A 165 1.99 8.24 16.46
C VAL A 165 2.45 7.78 15.09
N GLN A 166 3.21 6.69 15.06
CA GLN A 166 3.64 5.97 13.87
C GLN A 166 2.91 4.63 13.76
N TYR A 167 3.05 3.95 12.62
CA TYR A 167 2.37 2.67 12.41
C TYR A 167 2.84 1.57 13.38
N ALA A 168 4.09 1.65 13.84
CA ALA A 168 4.61 0.79 14.90
C ALA A 168 3.84 0.97 16.21
N ASP A 169 3.51 2.20 16.59
CA ASP A 169 2.71 2.49 17.79
C ASP A 169 1.30 1.90 17.66
N TYR A 170 0.67 2.04 16.49
CA TYR A 170 -0.61 1.38 16.20
C TYR A 170 -0.51 -0.14 16.35
N THR A 171 0.60 -0.73 15.90
CA THR A 171 0.80 -2.18 15.99
C THR A 171 0.94 -2.65 17.43
N LEU A 172 1.71 -1.93 18.25
CA LEU A 172 1.88 -2.24 19.67
C LEU A 172 0.57 -2.04 20.43
N TRP A 173 -0.13 -0.93 20.17
CA TRP A 173 -1.45 -0.64 20.72
C TRP A 173 -2.47 -1.74 20.37
N GLN A 174 -2.49 -2.20 19.11
CA GLN A 174 -3.40 -3.27 18.67
C GLN A 174 -3.20 -4.53 19.50
N GLN A 175 -1.95 -4.91 19.78
CA GLN A 175 -1.66 -6.10 20.57
C GLN A 175 -2.01 -5.93 22.03
N GLU A 176 -1.68 -4.77 22.62
CA GLU A 176 -2.01 -4.47 24.01
C GLU A 176 -3.52 -4.49 24.26
N VAL A 177 -4.30 -3.83 23.39
CA VAL A 177 -5.75 -3.71 23.55
C VAL A 177 -6.48 -5.02 23.29
N LEU A 178 -6.04 -5.79 22.29
CA LEU A 178 -6.67 -7.08 21.98
C LEU A 178 -6.32 -8.15 23.00
N GLY A 179 -5.09 -8.12 23.54
CA GLY A 179 -4.60 -9.11 24.49
C GLY A 179 -4.37 -10.48 23.84
N ASP A 180 -4.35 -11.53 24.66
CA ASP A 180 -4.02 -12.89 24.25
C ASP A 180 -5.25 -13.70 23.86
N ALA A 181 -5.21 -14.46 22.78
CA ALA A 181 -6.30 -15.34 22.37
C ALA A 181 -6.54 -16.49 23.39
N ASP A 182 -5.50 -16.91 24.11
CA ASP A 182 -5.55 -17.96 25.12
C ASP A 182 -6.00 -17.45 26.50
N ASP A 183 -6.09 -16.12 26.70
CA ASP A 183 -6.68 -15.51 27.89
C ASP A 183 -8.20 -15.34 27.70
N PRO A 184 -9.06 -16.08 28.43
CA PRO A 184 -10.51 -15.94 28.32
C PRO A 184 -11.05 -14.55 28.71
N GLY A 185 -10.25 -13.75 29.43
CA GLY A 185 -10.59 -12.39 29.82
C GLY A 185 -10.26 -11.32 28.78
N SER A 186 -9.56 -11.68 27.70
CA SER A 186 -9.11 -10.72 26.69
C SER A 186 -10.21 -10.33 25.70
N VAL A 187 -10.05 -9.14 25.11
CA VAL A 187 -10.94 -8.67 24.04
C VAL A 187 -10.86 -9.59 22.83
N LEU A 188 -9.65 -10.07 22.49
CA LEU A 188 -9.42 -10.97 21.37
C LEU A 188 -10.18 -12.29 21.55
N SER A 189 -10.08 -12.92 22.72
CA SER A 189 -10.76 -14.19 23.00
C SER A 189 -12.29 -14.05 22.90
N SER A 190 -12.84 -12.96 23.46
CA SER A 190 -14.28 -12.68 23.35
C SER A 190 -14.73 -12.47 21.90
N GLN A 191 -13.98 -11.72 21.10
CA GLN A 191 -14.31 -11.49 19.68
C GLN A 191 -14.16 -12.76 18.85
N LEU A 192 -13.14 -13.58 19.14
CA LEU A 192 -12.96 -14.89 18.50
C LEU A 192 -14.14 -15.81 18.82
N GLY A 193 -14.65 -15.82 20.06
CA GLY A 193 -15.85 -16.56 20.43
C GLY A 193 -17.05 -16.14 19.58
N PHE A 194 -17.32 -14.83 19.50
CA PHE A 194 -18.40 -14.30 18.67
C PHE A 194 -18.27 -14.73 17.20
N TRP A 195 -17.08 -14.56 16.59
CA TRP A 195 -16.90 -14.90 15.17
C TRP A 195 -16.96 -16.39 14.89
N LYS A 196 -16.49 -17.24 15.80
CA LYS A 196 -16.66 -18.71 15.70
C LYS A 196 -18.13 -19.09 15.64
N ASP A 197 -18.97 -18.47 16.49
CA ASP A 197 -20.40 -18.73 16.53
C ASP A 197 -21.12 -18.14 15.31
N ALA A 198 -20.81 -16.89 14.95
CA ALA A 198 -21.47 -16.18 13.84
C ALA A 198 -21.17 -16.80 12.47
N LEU A 199 -19.98 -17.38 12.30
CA LEU A 199 -19.54 -18.02 11.05
C LEU A 199 -19.76 -19.56 11.08
N ALA A 200 -20.34 -20.10 12.15
CA ALA A 200 -20.57 -21.53 12.29
C ALA A 200 -21.54 -22.04 11.20
N GLY A 201 -21.15 -23.12 10.52
CA GLY A 201 -21.99 -23.77 9.52
C GLY A 201 -22.14 -23.02 8.20
N LEU A 202 -21.32 -21.98 7.96
CA LEU A 202 -21.22 -21.39 6.62
C LEU A 202 -20.72 -22.43 5.62
N PRO A 203 -21.21 -22.39 4.37
CA PRO A 203 -20.67 -23.24 3.32
C PRO A 203 -19.21 -22.87 3.03
N ASP A 204 -18.40 -23.86 2.66
CA ASP A 204 -16.98 -23.67 2.30
C ASP A 204 -16.82 -22.71 1.10
N GLU A 205 -17.82 -22.69 0.20
CA GLU A 205 -17.81 -21.86 -0.99
C GLU A 205 -19.20 -21.30 -1.33
N VAL A 206 -19.24 -20.04 -1.77
CA VAL A 206 -20.43 -19.44 -2.38
C VAL A 206 -20.57 -19.93 -3.81
N SER A 207 -21.71 -20.54 -4.15
CA SER A 207 -22.02 -20.95 -5.52
C SER A 207 -22.48 -19.76 -6.36
N LEU A 208 -21.60 -19.29 -7.25
CA LEU A 208 -21.91 -18.30 -8.28
C LEU A 208 -22.06 -19.02 -9.65
N PRO A 209 -22.86 -18.48 -10.58
CA PRO A 209 -22.97 -19.03 -11.94
C PRO A 209 -21.70 -18.71 -12.75
N ALA A 210 -20.64 -19.49 -12.52
CA ALA A 210 -19.34 -19.28 -13.15
C ALA A 210 -19.28 -19.85 -14.57
N ASP A 211 -18.64 -19.13 -15.49
CA ASP A 211 -18.42 -19.59 -16.87
C ASP A 211 -17.40 -20.73 -16.99
N ARG A 212 -16.57 -20.94 -15.96
CA ARG A 212 -15.46 -21.91 -15.93
C ARG A 212 -15.32 -22.54 -14.55
N PRO A 213 -14.83 -23.79 -14.45
CA PRO A 213 -14.54 -24.41 -13.16
C PRO A 213 -13.43 -23.66 -12.42
N ARG A 214 -13.51 -23.61 -11.09
CA ARG A 214 -12.47 -23.04 -10.23
C ARG A 214 -11.18 -23.89 -10.32
N PRO A 215 -10.02 -23.31 -10.65
CA PRO A 215 -8.74 -24.03 -10.65
C PRO A 215 -8.23 -24.26 -9.22
N VAL A 216 -7.35 -25.26 -9.05
CA VAL A 216 -6.70 -25.56 -7.76
C VAL A 216 -5.76 -24.43 -7.31
N VAL A 217 -5.09 -23.77 -8.27
CA VAL A 217 -4.21 -22.63 -8.02
C VAL A 217 -4.84 -21.40 -8.68
N ALA A 218 -5.07 -20.35 -7.90
CA ALA A 218 -5.61 -19.09 -8.40
C ALA A 218 -4.58 -18.39 -9.31
N SER A 219 -5.03 -17.89 -10.46
CA SER A 219 -4.15 -17.12 -11.36
C SER A 219 -3.98 -15.67 -10.94
N TYR A 220 -4.81 -15.19 -10.01
CA TYR A 220 -4.93 -13.79 -9.58
C TYR A 220 -5.21 -12.77 -10.69
N ARG A 221 -5.51 -13.22 -11.91
CA ARG A 221 -5.88 -12.35 -13.03
C ARG A 221 -7.33 -11.88 -12.87
N GLY A 222 -7.49 -10.58 -12.65
CA GLY A 222 -8.78 -9.91 -12.60
C GLY A 222 -9.08 -9.06 -13.84
N ALA A 223 -10.33 -8.62 -13.94
CA ALA A 223 -10.78 -7.58 -14.87
C ALA A 223 -11.71 -6.62 -14.12
N THR A 224 -11.74 -5.36 -14.54
CA THR A 224 -12.62 -4.34 -13.94
C THR A 224 -13.73 -4.00 -14.93
N HIS A 225 -14.98 -4.05 -14.46
CA HIS A 225 -16.14 -3.56 -15.20
C HIS A 225 -16.76 -2.40 -14.43
N THR A 226 -16.83 -1.22 -15.05
CA THR A 226 -17.41 -0.03 -14.43
C THR A 226 -18.92 -0.03 -14.63
N VAL A 227 -19.67 0.09 -13.55
CA VAL A 227 -21.13 0.24 -13.55
C VAL A 227 -21.47 1.61 -12.94
N SER A 228 -22.46 2.30 -13.51
CA SER A 228 -22.94 3.60 -12.97
C SER A 228 -24.36 3.47 -12.43
N CYS A 229 -24.63 4.17 -11.33
CA CYS A 229 -25.96 4.29 -10.75
C CYS A 229 -26.54 5.67 -11.11
N PRO A 230 -27.69 5.77 -11.79
CA PRO A 230 -28.32 7.05 -12.09
C PRO A 230 -28.61 7.86 -10.82
N ALA A 231 -28.46 9.18 -10.90
CA ALA A 231 -28.64 10.08 -9.76
C ALA A 231 -30.04 10.00 -9.13
N GLU A 232 -31.07 9.71 -9.93
CA GLU A 232 -32.43 9.49 -9.45
C GLU A 232 -32.52 8.26 -8.55
N THR A 233 -32.01 7.11 -9.01
CA THR A 233 -31.94 5.87 -8.23
C THR A 233 -31.15 6.07 -6.93
N HIS A 234 -30.00 6.74 -7.01
CA HIS A 234 -29.21 7.06 -5.82
C HIS A 234 -29.99 7.89 -4.81
N ARG A 235 -30.66 8.98 -5.25
CA ARG A 235 -31.48 9.82 -4.36
C ARG A 235 -32.60 9.04 -3.69
N ALA A 236 -33.27 8.16 -4.44
CA ALA A 236 -34.33 7.32 -3.90
C ALA A 236 -33.80 6.37 -2.81
N LEU A 237 -32.63 5.76 -3.01
CA LEU A 237 -32.01 4.87 -2.03
C LEU A 237 -31.56 5.62 -0.76
N THR A 238 -30.98 6.81 -0.88
CA THR A 238 -30.51 7.60 0.27
C THR A 238 -31.63 8.23 1.12
N ALA A 239 -32.87 8.20 0.61
CA ALA A 239 -34.04 8.73 1.30
C ALA A 239 -34.82 7.66 2.10
N LEU A 240 -34.42 6.38 2.00
CA LEU A 240 -34.93 5.26 2.81
C LEU A 240 -34.31 5.28 4.21
#